data_AF-A0A5P9D1R3-F1
#
_entry.id   AF-A0A5P9D1R3-F1
#
_cell.length_a   1.000
_cell.length_b   1.000
_cell.length_c   1.000
_cell.angle_alpha   90.00
_cell.angle_beta   90.00
_cell.angle_gamma   90.00
#
_symmetry.space_group_name_H-M   'P 1'
#
loop_
_entity.id
_entity.type
_entity.pdbx_description
1 polymer ?
#
loop_
_entity_poly.entity_id
_entity_poly.type
_entity_poly.pdbx_seq_one_letter_code
_entity_poly.pdbx_strand_id
1 'polypeptide(L)'
;MPFQFNVGDHSSPIWKYTSFDSSKYSKCKWARNKLFRMVKNNPSCNAYFRTLPKGRSLSAMINDSSIWVNYGPTISPLHGEIHVPTGEIAIGDRAFNMGRWMVLATIIHELAHHNGAPITGGDTRAEEAVYHCGLGTSEEYYDGVDDPSTPYDPHVGG
;
A
#
# COMPACT_ATOMS: atom_id res chain seq x y z
N MET A 1 13.18 -10.79 7.26
CA MET A 1 13.16 -10.82 5.78
C MET A 1 12.06 -9.88 5.33
N PRO A 2 12.21 -9.11 4.24
CA PRO A 2 11.17 -8.16 3.84
C PRO A 2 9.86 -8.86 3.50
N PHE A 3 8.75 -8.11 3.42
CA PHE A 3 7.55 -8.60 2.74
C PHE A 3 7.85 -9.05 1.31
N GLN A 4 7.03 -9.97 0.81
CA GLN A 4 7.30 -10.72 -0.41
C GLN A 4 6.40 -10.25 -1.56
N PHE A 5 6.96 -10.28 -2.78
CA PHE A 5 6.19 -10.09 -4.01
C PHE A 5 6.07 -11.43 -4.70
N ASN A 6 4.87 -11.81 -5.10
CA ASN A 6 4.66 -13.02 -5.87
C ASN A 6 5.30 -12.87 -7.26
N VAL A 7 6.38 -13.60 -7.51
CA VAL A 7 7.07 -13.65 -8.81
C VAL A 7 6.95 -15.03 -9.47
N GLY A 8 5.97 -15.82 -9.04
CA GLY A 8 5.75 -17.22 -9.46
C GLY A 8 6.24 -18.25 -8.44
N ASP A 9 6.74 -17.78 -7.29
CA ASP A 9 7.22 -18.58 -6.15
C ASP A 9 6.20 -18.71 -5.01
N HIS A 10 5.02 -18.11 -5.18
CA HIS A 10 3.91 -18.16 -4.23
C HIS A 10 2.60 -18.52 -4.93
N SER A 11 1.83 -19.40 -4.29
CA SER A 11 0.46 -19.74 -4.71
C SER A 11 -0.51 -19.10 -3.73
N SER A 12 -1.10 -17.98 -4.14
CA SER A 12 -2.09 -17.30 -3.30
C SER A 12 -3.36 -18.16 -3.18
N PRO A 13 -3.95 -18.28 -1.97
CA PRO A 13 -5.22 -18.96 -1.81
C PRO A 13 -6.40 -18.15 -2.39
N ILE A 14 -6.16 -16.91 -2.81
CA ILE A 14 -7.20 -16.00 -3.29
C ILE A 14 -7.33 -16.12 -4.80
N TRP A 15 -8.57 -16.36 -5.24
CA TRP A 15 -8.87 -16.51 -6.66
C TRP A 15 -8.40 -15.28 -7.44
N LYS A 16 -7.63 -15.52 -8.51
CA LYS A 16 -7.07 -14.50 -9.43
C LYS A 16 -5.97 -13.61 -8.85
N TYR A 17 -5.49 -13.84 -7.63
CA TYR A 17 -4.23 -13.29 -7.19
C TYR A 17 -3.10 -14.09 -7.84
N THR A 18 -2.29 -13.42 -8.65
CA THR A 18 -1.27 -14.07 -9.49
C THR A 18 0.08 -13.36 -9.37
N SER A 19 1.08 -13.90 -10.06
CA SER A 19 2.44 -13.36 -10.07
C SER A 19 2.56 -12.07 -10.89
N PHE A 20 3.48 -11.20 -10.50
CA PHE A 20 3.86 -10.05 -11.32
C PHE A 20 4.69 -10.46 -12.53
N ASP A 21 4.41 -9.85 -13.68
CA ASP A 21 5.33 -9.88 -14.82
C ASP A 21 6.59 -9.03 -14.53
N SER A 22 7.60 -9.12 -15.41
CA SER A 22 8.89 -8.44 -15.23
C SER A 22 8.78 -6.91 -15.17
N SER A 23 7.84 -6.31 -15.91
CA SER A 23 7.61 -4.86 -15.96
C SER A 23 6.98 -4.37 -14.66
N LYS A 24 5.91 -5.03 -14.21
CA LYS A 24 5.23 -4.73 -12.93
C LYS A 24 6.16 -4.99 -11.75
N TYR A 25 6.92 -6.09 -11.77
CA TYR A 25 7.88 -6.41 -10.72
C TYR A 25 9.00 -5.36 -10.61
N SER A 26 9.44 -4.77 -11.72
CA SER A 26 10.41 -3.67 -11.69
C SER A 26 9.88 -2.45 -10.92
N LYS A 27 8.61 -2.08 -11.12
CA LYS A 27 7.93 -1.00 -10.36
C LYS A 27 7.79 -1.38 -8.89
N CYS A 28 7.43 -2.62 -8.58
CA CYS A 28 7.33 -3.13 -7.19
C CYS A 28 8.68 -3.09 -6.45
N LYS A 29 9.76 -3.53 -7.10
CA LYS A 29 11.13 -3.45 -6.55
C LYS A 29 11.53 -2.02 -6.25
N TRP A 30 11.23 -1.08 -7.16
CA TRP A 30 11.47 0.34 -6.94
C TRP A 30 10.68 0.84 -5.73
N ALA A 31 9.39 0.52 -5.65
CA ALA A 31 8.50 0.94 -4.56
C ALA A 31 9.02 0.42 -3.21
N ARG A 32 9.36 -0.87 -3.12
CA ARG A 32 9.96 -1.44 -1.90
C ARG A 32 11.23 -0.70 -1.49
N ASN A 33 12.19 -0.50 -2.39
CA ASN A 33 13.43 0.20 -2.06
C ASN A 33 13.18 1.64 -1.59
N LYS A 34 12.23 2.35 -2.21
CA LYS A 34 11.83 3.69 -1.80
C LYS A 34 11.16 3.67 -0.43
N LEU A 35 10.24 2.73 -0.18
CA LEU A 35 9.56 2.53 1.10
C LEU A 35 10.55 2.31 2.25
N PHE A 36 11.54 1.42 2.07
CA PHE A 36 12.57 1.17 3.08
C PHE A 36 13.37 2.45 3.43
N ARG A 37 13.70 3.27 2.42
CA ARG A 37 14.39 4.55 2.63
C ARG A 37 13.49 5.57 3.34
N MET A 38 12.22 5.64 2.95
CA MET A 38 11.25 6.56 3.54
C MET A 38 11.01 6.22 5.01
N VAL A 39 10.73 4.96 5.33
CA VAL A 39 10.48 4.51 6.70
C VAL A 39 11.70 4.74 7.61
N LYS A 40 12.92 4.61 7.06
CA LYS A 40 14.16 4.93 7.80
C LYS A 40 14.30 6.42 8.12
N ASN A 41 13.85 7.30 7.22
CA ASN A 41 14.11 8.74 7.29
C ASN A 41 12.91 9.57 7.75
N ASN A 42 11.71 8.99 7.79
CA ASN A 42 10.47 9.65 8.18
C ASN A 42 9.86 8.95 9.41
N PRO A 43 10.13 9.46 10.64
CA PRO A 43 9.55 8.92 11.87
C PRO A 43 8.01 8.99 11.92
N SER A 44 7.38 9.96 11.22
CA SER A 44 5.91 10.17 11.22
C SER A 44 5.17 8.94 10.71
N CYS A 45 5.67 8.34 9.63
CA CYS A 45 5.11 7.12 9.02
C CYS A 45 5.01 5.97 10.05
N ASN A 46 6.08 5.74 10.81
CA ASN A 46 6.11 4.73 11.86
C ASN A 46 5.25 5.10 13.08
N ALA A 47 5.14 6.38 13.41
CA ALA A 47 4.30 6.85 14.50
C ALA A 47 2.82 6.63 14.18
N TYR A 48 2.40 7.02 12.97
CA TYR A 48 1.03 6.81 12.49
C TYR A 48 0.64 5.34 12.47
N PHE A 49 1.45 4.46 11.88
CA PHE A 49 1.12 3.03 11.83
C PHE A 49 0.89 2.40 13.22
N ARG A 50 1.55 2.89 14.26
CA ARG A 50 1.33 2.41 15.63
C ARG A 50 -0.03 2.80 16.23
N THR A 51 -0.72 3.79 15.66
CA THR A 51 -2.08 4.19 16.10
C THR A 51 -3.16 3.30 15.51
N LEU A 52 -2.84 2.54 14.44
CA LEU A 52 -3.77 1.61 13.82
C LEU A 52 -4.09 0.43 14.76
N PRO A 53 -5.26 -0.23 14.62
CA PRO A 53 -5.76 -1.18 15.62
C PRO A 53 -4.84 -2.33 16.01
N LYS A 54 -4.01 -2.86 15.08
CA LYS A 54 -3.04 -3.92 15.40
C LYS A 54 -1.70 -3.38 15.93
N GLY A 55 -1.50 -2.06 15.95
CA GLY A 55 -0.41 -1.37 16.64
C GLY A 55 1.00 -1.61 16.11
N ARG A 56 1.16 -2.28 14.96
CA ARG A 56 2.49 -2.54 14.38
C ARG A 56 3.05 -1.25 13.77
N SER A 57 4.35 -1.02 13.85
CA SER A 57 4.99 0.04 13.06
C SER A 57 5.15 -0.39 11.60
N LEU A 58 5.22 0.56 10.66
CA LEU A 58 5.46 0.21 9.25
C LEU A 58 6.81 -0.51 9.08
N SER A 59 7.85 -0.12 9.83
CA SER A 59 9.11 -0.87 9.89
C SER A 59 8.92 -2.34 10.24
N ALA A 60 8.05 -2.67 11.19
CA ALA A 60 7.80 -4.06 11.58
C ALA A 60 7.05 -4.83 10.49
N MET A 61 6.19 -4.17 9.72
CA MET A 61 5.43 -4.79 8.62
C MET A 61 6.28 -5.00 7.38
N ILE A 62 7.07 -4.01 6.97
CA ILE A 62 7.92 -4.16 5.77
C ILE A 62 9.04 -5.21 5.98
N ASN A 63 9.36 -5.55 7.22
CA ASN A 63 10.31 -6.60 7.61
C ASN A 63 9.63 -7.95 7.95
N ASP A 64 8.36 -8.11 7.61
CA ASP A 64 7.59 -9.34 7.83
C ASP A 64 7.46 -10.12 6.52
N SER A 65 8.18 -11.24 6.43
CA SER A 65 8.16 -12.11 5.26
C SER A 65 6.93 -13.00 5.14
N SER A 66 6.01 -12.97 6.11
CA SER A 66 4.72 -13.65 5.97
C SER A 66 3.71 -12.85 5.14
N ILE A 67 3.96 -11.55 4.93
CA ILE A 67 3.10 -10.69 4.12
C ILE A 67 3.43 -10.89 2.63
N TRP A 68 2.42 -11.33 1.88
CA TRP A 68 2.50 -11.53 0.44
C TRP A 68 1.71 -10.46 -0.32
N VAL A 69 2.37 -9.91 -1.33
CA VAL A 69 1.79 -8.95 -2.27
C VAL A 69 1.74 -9.60 -3.64
N ASN A 70 0.56 -9.57 -4.27
CA ASN A 70 0.25 -10.25 -5.53
C ASN A 70 -0.22 -9.25 -6.58
N TYR A 71 -0.24 -9.70 -7.83
CA TYR A 71 -0.93 -9.00 -8.89
C TYR A 71 -2.41 -9.40 -8.91
N GLY A 72 -3.30 -8.40 -8.86
CA GLY A 72 -4.74 -8.59 -8.94
C GLY A 72 -5.31 -7.99 -10.23
N PRO A 73 -5.24 -8.66 -11.39
CA PRO A 73 -5.73 -8.11 -12.67
C PRO A 73 -7.23 -7.80 -12.67
N THR A 74 -8.01 -8.44 -11.79
CA THR A 74 -9.47 -8.33 -11.79
C THR A 74 -10.05 -7.45 -10.68
N ILE A 75 -9.20 -6.77 -9.91
CA ILE A 75 -9.64 -5.90 -8.82
C ILE A 75 -9.98 -4.48 -9.31
N SER A 76 -9.82 -4.22 -10.62
CA SER A 76 -10.24 -2.97 -11.26
C SER A 76 -11.71 -2.67 -10.93
N PRO A 77 -12.05 -1.43 -10.54
CA PRO A 77 -11.27 -0.19 -10.70
C PRO A 77 -10.35 0.17 -9.52
N LEU A 78 -10.11 -0.73 -8.57
CA LEU A 78 -9.30 -0.47 -7.38
C LEU A 78 -7.80 -0.38 -7.70
N HIS A 79 -7.08 0.41 -6.91
CA HIS A 79 -5.61 0.49 -6.96
C HIS A 79 -4.97 -0.74 -6.32
N GLY A 80 -5.51 -1.19 -5.19
CA GLY A 80 -5.14 -2.37 -4.45
C GLY A 80 -6.32 -2.89 -3.65
N GLU A 81 -6.14 -4.06 -3.04
CA GLU A 81 -7.03 -4.55 -1.99
C GLU A 81 -6.27 -5.50 -1.06
N ILE A 82 -6.79 -5.67 0.15
CA ILE A 82 -6.38 -6.72 1.08
C ILE A 82 -7.50 -7.72 1.30
N HIS A 83 -7.16 -9.01 1.22
CA HIS A 83 -8.04 -10.06 1.70
C HIS A 83 -7.84 -10.29 3.20
N VAL A 84 -8.62 -9.59 4.04
CA VAL A 84 -8.47 -9.56 5.51
C VAL A 84 -8.31 -10.95 6.16
N PRO A 85 -9.09 -11.99 5.79
CA PRO A 85 -8.96 -13.30 6.43
C PRO A 85 -7.60 -13.96 6.24
N THR A 86 -6.92 -13.71 5.12
CA THR A 86 -5.60 -14.32 4.82
C THR A 86 -4.44 -13.36 4.99
N GLY A 87 -4.68 -12.04 4.95
CA GLY A 87 -3.64 -11.01 4.94
C GLY A 87 -2.96 -10.82 3.57
N GLU A 88 -3.42 -11.52 2.53
CA GLU A 88 -2.89 -11.38 1.18
C GLU A 88 -3.27 -10.03 0.58
N ILE A 89 -2.30 -9.33 0.03
CA ILE A 89 -2.49 -8.03 -0.64
C ILE A 89 -2.44 -8.24 -2.15
N ALA A 90 -3.28 -7.52 -2.89
CA ALA A 90 -3.22 -7.40 -4.34
C ALA A 90 -3.01 -5.95 -4.78
N ILE A 91 -2.24 -5.76 -5.86
CA ILE A 91 -2.09 -4.48 -6.57
C ILE A 91 -2.72 -4.64 -7.96
N GLY A 92 -3.61 -3.71 -8.30
CA GLY A 92 -4.39 -3.71 -9.53
C GLY A 92 -3.72 -2.96 -10.67
N ASP A 93 -4.25 -3.11 -11.88
CA ASP A 93 -3.71 -2.45 -13.08
C ASP A 93 -3.75 -0.93 -13.00
N ARG A 94 -4.76 -0.37 -12.33
CA ARG A 94 -4.91 1.08 -12.18
C ARG A 94 -3.66 1.71 -11.54
N ALA A 95 -3.16 1.13 -10.46
CA ALA A 95 -1.94 1.60 -9.80
C ALA A 95 -0.73 1.53 -10.73
N PHE A 96 -0.60 0.44 -11.51
CA PHE A 96 0.50 0.30 -12.46
C PHE A 96 0.43 1.29 -13.63
N ASN A 97 -0.78 1.62 -14.11
CA ASN A 97 -1.02 2.58 -15.18
C ASN A 97 -0.68 4.01 -14.74
N MET A 98 -0.95 4.36 -13.49
CA MET A 98 -0.58 5.66 -12.90
C MET A 98 0.91 5.74 -12.54
N GLY A 99 1.57 4.59 -12.39
CA GLY A 99 3.03 4.50 -12.32
C GLY A 99 3.58 4.13 -10.95
N ARG A 100 4.91 4.14 -10.83
CA ARG A 100 5.62 3.55 -9.68
C ARG A 100 5.35 4.24 -8.34
N TRP A 101 4.99 5.52 -8.35
CA TRP A 101 4.62 6.28 -7.15
C TRP A 101 3.25 5.85 -6.64
N MET A 102 2.28 5.66 -7.53
CA MET A 102 0.98 5.12 -7.16
C MET A 102 1.10 3.70 -6.61
N VAL A 103 1.91 2.83 -7.24
CA VAL A 103 2.23 1.49 -6.69
C VAL A 103 2.78 1.55 -5.26
N LEU A 104 3.64 2.54 -4.96
CA LEU A 104 4.16 2.75 -3.61
C LEU A 104 3.07 3.19 -2.63
N ALA A 105 2.23 4.15 -3.02
CA ALA A 105 1.11 4.62 -2.20
C ALA A 105 0.13 3.47 -1.91
N THR A 106 -0.23 2.69 -2.93
CA THR A 106 -1.06 1.48 -2.77
C THR A 106 -0.46 0.50 -1.78
N ILE A 107 0.85 0.20 -1.85
CA ILE A 107 1.49 -0.71 -0.87
C ILE A 107 1.36 -0.16 0.56
N ILE A 108 1.54 1.14 0.78
CA ILE A 108 1.42 1.75 2.11
C ILE A 108 -0.03 1.66 2.60
N HIS A 109 -0.97 2.02 1.74
CA HIS A 109 -2.41 1.98 1.98
C HIS A 109 -2.85 0.55 2.40
N GLU A 110 -2.52 -0.47 1.60
CA GLU A 110 -2.91 -1.84 1.91
C GLU A 110 -2.22 -2.40 3.15
N LEU A 111 -0.99 -1.95 3.45
CA LEU A 111 -0.35 -2.27 4.73
C LEU A 111 -1.08 -1.62 5.92
N ALA A 112 -1.69 -0.45 5.76
CA ALA A 112 -2.51 0.15 6.81
C ALA A 112 -3.75 -0.70 7.09
N HIS A 113 -4.45 -1.19 6.07
CA HIS A 113 -5.54 -2.15 6.24
C HIS A 113 -5.06 -3.48 6.85
N HIS A 114 -3.90 -3.97 6.42
CA HIS A 114 -3.28 -5.14 7.04
C HIS A 114 -3.02 -4.92 8.54
N ASN A 115 -2.76 -3.68 8.95
CA ASN A 115 -2.59 -3.26 10.35
C ASN A 115 -3.91 -2.89 11.06
N GLY A 116 -5.06 -3.13 10.41
CA GLY A 116 -6.39 -2.98 10.99
C GLY A 116 -7.12 -1.68 10.65
N ALA A 117 -6.62 -0.84 9.74
CA ALA A 117 -7.43 0.26 9.22
C ALA A 117 -8.71 -0.31 8.56
N PRO A 118 -9.91 0.23 8.82
CA PRO A 118 -11.15 -0.25 8.21
C PRO A 118 -11.11 -0.13 6.69
N ILE A 119 -11.78 -1.05 5.99
CA ILE A 119 -11.83 -1.13 4.51
C ILE A 119 -13.20 -0.64 3.98
N THR A 120 -14.09 -0.22 4.87
CA THR A 120 -15.43 0.23 4.53
C THR A 120 -15.87 1.32 5.50
N GLY A 121 -16.70 2.23 5.02
CA GLY A 121 -17.42 3.18 5.88
C GLY A 121 -16.96 4.63 5.75
N GLY A 122 -16.15 4.95 4.73
CA GLY A 122 -15.60 6.28 4.53
C GLY A 122 -14.48 6.61 5.52
N ASP A 123 -13.78 5.59 6.03
CA ASP A 123 -12.68 5.78 6.98
C ASP A 123 -11.40 6.11 6.22
N THR A 124 -10.77 7.23 6.58
CA THR A 124 -9.61 7.77 5.87
C THR A 124 -8.29 7.24 6.39
N ARG A 125 -8.26 6.33 7.38
CA ARG A 125 -7.00 5.94 8.03
C ARG A 125 -5.98 5.28 7.10
N ALA A 126 -6.44 4.56 6.09
CA ALA A 126 -5.53 3.98 5.10
C ALA A 126 -4.91 5.05 4.20
N GLU A 127 -5.67 6.09 3.85
CA GLU A 127 -5.19 7.23 3.05
C GLU A 127 -4.31 8.18 3.87
N GLU A 128 -4.69 8.45 5.11
CA GLU A 128 -3.88 9.15 6.10
C GLU A 128 -2.49 8.52 6.24
N ALA A 129 -2.39 7.19 6.15
CA ALA A 129 -1.09 6.51 6.19
C ALA A 129 -0.18 6.97 5.03
N VAL A 130 -0.74 7.16 3.83
CA VAL A 130 -0.02 7.67 2.65
C VAL A 130 0.48 9.09 2.90
N TYR A 131 -0.37 9.97 3.46
CA TYR A 131 0.00 11.33 3.86
C TYR A 131 1.13 11.33 4.91
N HIS A 132 0.97 10.61 6.03
CA HIS A 132 1.97 10.57 7.11
C HIS A 132 3.31 9.98 6.67
N CYS A 133 3.31 9.16 5.62
CA CYS A 133 4.52 8.64 5.00
C CYS A 133 5.20 9.62 4.03
N GLY A 134 4.59 10.79 3.77
CA GLY A 134 5.16 11.88 2.96
C GLY A 134 4.89 11.75 1.47
N LEU A 135 3.75 11.14 1.13
CA LEU A 135 3.26 10.99 -0.25
C LEU A 135 2.03 11.85 -0.55
N GLY A 136 1.74 12.82 0.32
CA GLY A 136 0.77 13.88 0.11
C GLY A 136 1.22 15.14 0.83
N THR A 137 0.51 16.22 0.61
CA THR A 137 0.71 17.56 1.18
C THR A 137 -0.31 17.84 2.27
N SER A 138 -0.05 18.86 3.09
CA SER A 138 -1.02 19.33 4.08
C SER A 138 -2.29 19.90 3.44
N GLU A 139 -2.17 20.52 2.26
CA GLU A 139 -3.30 21.10 1.52
C GLU A 139 -4.22 19.98 1.01
N GLU A 140 -3.64 18.90 0.49
CA GLU A 140 -4.42 17.71 0.13
C GLU A 140 -5.11 17.12 1.37
N TYR A 141 -4.40 16.95 2.48
CA TYR A 141 -4.97 16.30 3.67
C TYR A 141 -6.03 17.13 4.42
N TYR A 142 -5.76 18.41 4.67
CA TYR A 142 -6.63 19.25 5.50
C TYR A 142 -7.70 20.00 4.72
N ASP A 143 -7.40 20.39 3.48
CA ASP A 143 -8.26 21.27 2.68
C ASP A 143 -8.94 20.52 1.52
N GLY A 144 -8.56 19.26 1.29
CA GLY A 144 -9.16 18.39 0.28
C GLY A 144 -8.82 18.81 -1.16
N VAL A 145 -7.73 19.56 -1.35
CA VAL A 145 -7.29 20.05 -2.66
C VAL A 145 -6.31 19.04 -3.27
N ASP A 146 -6.73 18.35 -4.33
CA ASP A 146 -5.89 17.38 -5.04
C ASP A 146 -4.64 18.05 -5.66
N ASP A 147 -3.44 17.52 -5.38
CA ASP A 147 -2.20 17.89 -6.05
C ASP A 147 -1.76 16.72 -6.96
N PRO A 148 -1.93 16.85 -8.29
CA PRO A 148 -1.63 15.76 -9.23
C PRO A 148 -0.13 15.41 -9.30
N SER A 149 0.73 16.15 -8.60
CA SER A 149 2.15 15.82 -8.44
C SER A 149 2.43 14.81 -7.33
N THR A 150 1.46 14.53 -6.46
CA THR A 150 1.54 13.49 -5.43
C THR A 150 0.61 12.30 -5.75
N PRO A 151 0.89 11.11 -5.19
CA PRO A 151 0.01 9.96 -5.33
C PRO A 151 -1.08 9.87 -4.23
N TYR A 152 -1.20 10.84 -3.32
CA TYR A 152 -2.31 10.92 -2.37
C TYR A 152 -3.55 11.48 -3.07
N ASP A 153 -4.73 10.95 -2.78
CA ASP A 153 -6.00 11.43 -3.35
C ASP A 153 -6.97 11.77 -2.21
N PRO A 154 -7.26 13.06 -1.96
CA PRO A 154 -8.13 13.47 -0.86
C PRO A 154 -9.61 13.09 -1.05
N HIS A 155 -9.99 12.63 -2.24
CA HIS A 155 -11.35 12.25 -2.57
C HIS A 155 -11.59 10.74 -2.47
N VAL A 156 -10.55 9.96 -2.17
CA VAL A 156 -10.64 8.52 -1.94
C VAL A 156 -10.64 8.26 -0.44
N GLY A 157 -11.49 7.32 0.00
CA GLY A 157 -11.58 6.84 1.37
C GLY A 157 -11.99 5.37 1.37
N GLY A 158 -11.61 4.63 2.43
CA GLY A 158 -11.92 3.21 2.59
C GLY A 158 -13.39 2.94 2.92
#